data_AF-A0A1S2QKX3-F1
#
_entry.id   AF-A0A1S2QKX3-F1
#
_cell.length_a   1.000
_cell.length_b   1.000
_cell.length_c   1.000
_cell.angle_alpha   90.00
_cell.angle_beta   90.00
_cell.angle_gamma   90.00
#
_symmetry.space_group_name_H-M   'P 1'
#
loop_
_entity.id
_entity.type
_entity.pdbx_description
1 polymer ?
#
loop_
_entity_poly.entity_id
_entity_poly.type
_entity_poly.pdbx_seq_one_letter_code
_entity_poly.pdbx_strand_id
1 'polypeptide(L)'
;MDIGLFRKALEKINKHNIMKVEFSTGTIKFFEDYQIPEDVIYFLKEFSFRENIKFKHVYFNIVNEMPEENLYEEHKRCLDNGLFIIGYGLNGDPIVIDLTTKKIGYIFHDELWEDEDVNPREIYISLECSIPQFYYNSVTIDDYPVDGYEAETFMENQS
;
A
#
# COMPACT_ATOMS: atom_id res chain seq x y z
N MET A 1 7.83 -7.86 -10.39
CA MET A 1 8.13 -7.15 -9.12
C MET A 1 9.21 -7.92 -8.36
N ASP A 2 10.25 -7.27 -7.81
CA ASP A 2 11.32 -7.95 -7.04
C ASP A 2 10.91 -8.20 -5.59
N ILE A 3 10.36 -9.37 -5.32
CA ILE A 3 9.89 -9.78 -3.99
C ILE A 3 11.03 -9.92 -2.95
N GLY A 4 12.29 -9.97 -3.39
CA GLY A 4 13.45 -10.16 -2.52
C GLY A 4 13.65 -8.99 -1.54
N LEU A 5 13.33 -7.77 -1.96
CA LEU A 5 13.45 -6.58 -1.10
C LEU A 5 12.45 -6.60 0.05
N PHE A 6 11.22 -7.06 -0.19
CA PHE A 6 10.22 -7.18 0.87
C PHE A 6 10.64 -8.24 1.92
N ARG A 7 11.22 -9.36 1.48
CA ARG A 7 11.80 -10.37 2.40
C ARG A 7 12.92 -9.77 3.26
N LYS A 8 13.82 -9.00 2.65
CA LYS A 8 14.86 -8.29 3.41
C LYS A 8 14.27 -7.27 4.39
N ALA A 9 13.18 -6.60 4.02
CA ALA A 9 12.48 -5.69 4.91
C ALA A 9 11.92 -6.42 6.13
N LEU A 10 11.29 -7.59 5.93
CA LEU A 10 10.80 -8.46 7.00
C LEU A 10 11.94 -8.91 7.94
N GLU A 11 13.10 -9.28 7.38
CA GLU A 11 14.28 -9.63 8.16
C GLU A 11 14.78 -8.48 9.02
N LYS A 12 14.79 -7.24 8.50
CA LYS A 12 15.22 -6.04 9.25
C LYS A 12 14.35 -5.74 10.47
N ILE A 13 13.08 -6.13 10.45
CA ILE A 13 12.15 -5.96 11.58
C ILE A 13 12.01 -7.24 12.42
N ASN A 14 12.92 -8.21 12.26
CA ASN A 14 12.95 -9.50 12.97
C ASN A 14 11.66 -10.32 12.82
N LYS A 15 10.94 -10.17 11.71
CA LYS A 15 9.70 -10.92 11.42
C LYS A 15 10.01 -12.16 10.57
N HIS A 16 10.52 -13.20 11.23
CA HIS A 16 10.98 -14.41 10.54
C HIS A 16 9.93 -15.54 10.45
N ASN A 17 8.96 -15.57 11.37
CA ASN A 17 7.99 -16.67 11.51
C ASN A 17 6.54 -16.17 11.46
N ILE A 18 6.22 -15.29 10.51
CA ILE A 18 4.84 -14.84 10.34
C ILE A 18 4.03 -15.97 9.69
N MET A 19 2.87 -16.28 10.26
CA MET A 19 1.95 -17.26 9.71
C MET A 19 1.33 -16.72 8.42
N LYS A 20 1.65 -17.38 7.30
CA LYS A 20 1.00 -17.11 6.01
C LYS A 20 -0.43 -17.63 6.01
N VAL A 21 -1.29 -16.97 5.24
CA VAL A 21 -2.66 -17.42 4.97
C VAL A 21 -2.96 -17.44 3.50
N GLU A 22 -3.82 -18.38 3.11
CA GLU A 22 -4.41 -18.37 1.77
C GLU A 22 -5.45 -17.24 1.66
N PHE A 23 -5.73 -16.86 0.42
CA PHE A 23 -6.80 -15.91 0.14
C PHE A 23 -8.16 -16.51 0.46
N SER A 24 -9.02 -15.70 1.05
CA SER A 24 -10.43 -16.04 1.20
C SER A 24 -11.13 -16.05 -0.16
N THR A 25 -12.26 -16.76 -0.28
CA THR A 25 -13.09 -16.72 -1.49
C THR A 25 -13.54 -15.29 -1.82
N GLY A 26 -13.82 -14.47 -0.81
CA GLY A 26 -14.20 -13.06 -0.99
C GLY A 26 -13.06 -12.24 -1.59
N THR A 27 -11.83 -12.45 -1.13
CA THR A 27 -10.62 -11.79 -1.63
C THR A 27 -10.31 -12.18 -3.07
N ILE A 28 -10.42 -13.47 -3.41
CA ILE A 28 -10.23 -13.96 -4.78
C ILE A 28 -11.25 -13.30 -5.72
N LYS A 29 -12.52 -13.35 -5.34
CA LYS A 29 -13.59 -12.73 -6.14
C LYS A 29 -13.38 -11.23 -6.30
N PHE A 30 -13.01 -10.52 -5.24
CA PHE A 30 -12.71 -9.09 -5.31
C PHE A 30 -11.58 -8.80 -6.31
N PHE A 31 -10.49 -9.58 -6.28
CA PHE A 31 -9.39 -9.39 -7.24
C PHE A 31 -9.82 -9.64 -8.69
N GLU A 32 -10.71 -10.60 -8.94
CA GLU A 32 -11.29 -10.86 -10.26
C GLU A 32 -12.23 -9.72 -10.71
N ASP A 33 -13.17 -9.33 -9.85
CA ASP A 33 -14.19 -8.31 -10.14
C ASP A 33 -13.55 -6.94 -10.45
N TYR A 34 -12.48 -6.58 -9.74
CA TYR A 34 -11.75 -5.32 -9.91
C TYR A 34 -10.51 -5.43 -10.80
N GLN A 35 -10.30 -6.58 -11.44
CA GLN A 35 -9.21 -6.83 -12.37
C GLN A 35 -7.83 -6.45 -11.80
N ILE A 36 -7.60 -6.79 -10.53
CA ILE A 36 -6.31 -6.54 -9.89
C ILE A 36 -5.24 -7.29 -10.68
N PRO A 37 -4.15 -6.64 -11.11
CA PRO A 37 -3.23 -7.30 -12.04
C PRO A 37 -2.47 -8.47 -11.42
N GLU A 38 -2.22 -9.51 -12.22
CA GLU A 38 -1.68 -10.79 -11.76
C GLU A 38 -0.35 -10.67 -11.00
N ASP A 39 0.51 -9.73 -11.38
CA ASP A 39 1.80 -9.49 -10.72
C ASP A 39 1.63 -8.93 -9.30
N VAL A 40 0.60 -8.09 -9.09
CA VAL A 40 0.19 -7.59 -7.78
C VAL A 40 -0.43 -8.73 -6.96
N ILE A 41 -1.34 -9.50 -7.55
CA ILE A 41 -1.95 -10.68 -6.89
C ILE A 41 -0.87 -11.67 -6.44
N TYR A 42 0.11 -11.95 -7.30
CA TYR A 42 1.23 -12.83 -6.98
C TYR A 42 2.04 -12.31 -5.79
N PHE A 43 2.35 -11.02 -5.75
CA PHE A 43 3.03 -10.39 -4.61
C PHE A 43 2.21 -10.53 -3.32
N LEU A 44 0.92 -10.16 -3.36
CA LEU A 44 0.03 -10.24 -2.21
C LEU A 44 -0.14 -11.67 -1.71
N LYS A 45 -0.16 -12.66 -2.63
CA LYS A 45 -0.27 -14.08 -2.27
C LYS A 45 0.97 -14.56 -1.55
N GLU A 46 2.13 -14.14 -2.03
CA GLU A 46 3.40 -14.48 -1.40
C GLU A 46 3.53 -13.87 0.00
N PHE A 47 2.94 -12.69 0.23
CA PHE A 47 3.03 -11.95 1.50
C PHE A 47 1.67 -11.79 2.20
N SER A 48 0.82 -12.81 2.16
CA SER A 48 -0.46 -12.80 2.87
C SER A 48 -0.32 -13.35 4.29
N PHE A 49 -0.68 -12.56 5.30
CA PHE A 49 -0.46 -12.86 6.72
C PHE A 49 -1.73 -12.74 7.56
N ARG A 50 -1.71 -13.28 8.80
CA ARG A 50 -2.81 -13.15 9.77
C ARG A 50 -2.86 -11.84 10.55
N GLU A 51 -1.85 -11.00 10.40
CA GLU A 51 -1.71 -9.75 11.13
C GLU A 51 -1.15 -8.67 10.18
N ASN A 52 -1.47 -7.41 10.47
CA ASN A 52 -0.83 -6.27 9.81
C ASN A 52 0.67 -6.29 10.13
N ILE A 53 1.50 -6.00 9.13
CA ILE A 53 2.96 -5.97 9.31
C ILE A 53 3.42 -4.52 9.41
N LYS A 54 3.98 -4.17 10.56
CA LYS A 54 4.55 -2.84 10.81
C LYS A 54 6.00 -2.76 10.37
N PHE A 55 6.32 -1.87 9.44
CA PHE A 55 7.66 -1.53 8.99
C PHE A 55 8.02 -0.13 9.49
N LYS A 56 8.65 -0.05 10.68
CA LYS A 56 8.81 1.20 11.45
C LYS A 56 7.49 1.94 11.65
N HIS A 57 7.17 2.94 10.84
CA HIS A 57 6.00 3.81 11.00
C HIS A 57 4.85 3.47 10.05
N VAL A 58 5.08 2.63 9.04
CA VAL A 58 4.09 2.25 8.03
C VAL A 58 3.62 0.81 8.22
N TYR A 59 2.42 0.51 7.74
CA TYR A 59 1.78 -0.80 7.87
C TYR A 59 1.48 -1.40 6.51
N PHE A 60 1.65 -2.71 6.40
CA PHE A 60 1.14 -3.54 5.30
C PHE A 60 -0.05 -4.33 5.82
N ASN A 61 -1.20 -4.20 5.16
CA ASN A 61 -2.46 -4.72 5.68
C ASN A 61 -2.59 -6.24 5.50
N ILE A 62 -3.47 -6.84 6.29
CA ILE A 62 -3.94 -8.21 6.07
C ILE A 62 -4.63 -8.26 4.71
N VAL A 63 -4.10 -9.07 3.79
CA VAL A 63 -4.60 -9.13 2.41
C VAL A 63 -6.07 -9.53 2.33
N ASN A 64 -6.52 -10.38 3.26
CA ASN A 64 -7.92 -10.79 3.31
C ASN A 64 -8.88 -9.69 3.80
N GLU A 65 -8.38 -8.61 4.39
CA GLU A 65 -9.16 -7.44 4.83
C GLU A 65 -9.13 -6.31 3.78
N MET A 66 -8.16 -6.32 2.86
CA MET A 66 -8.06 -5.32 1.78
C MET A 66 -9.35 -5.13 0.94
N PRO A 67 -10.17 -6.17 0.65
CA PRO A 67 -11.45 -5.95 -0.03
C PRO A 67 -12.39 -5.03 0.76
N GLU A 68 -12.53 -5.24 2.07
CA GLU A 68 -13.39 -4.39 2.92
C GLU A 68 -12.85 -2.97 2.97
N GLU A 69 -11.54 -2.84 3.19
CA GLU A 69 -10.84 -1.55 3.23
C GLU A 69 -11.03 -0.72 1.94
N ASN A 70 -10.95 -1.36 0.78
CA ASN A 70 -11.07 -0.67 -0.51
C ASN A 70 -12.53 -0.51 -0.98
N LEU A 71 -13.49 -1.18 -0.35
CA LEU A 71 -14.92 -1.03 -0.62
C LEU A 71 -15.61 -0.09 0.37
N TYR A 72 -14.90 0.35 1.41
CA TYR A 72 -15.35 1.39 2.31
C TYR A 72 -15.65 2.68 1.52
N GLU A 73 -16.72 3.39 1.89
CA GLU A 73 -17.36 4.43 1.06
C GLU A 73 -16.37 5.52 0.64
N GLU A 74 -15.57 5.98 1.60
CA GLU A 74 -14.56 7.02 1.46
C GLU A 74 -13.36 6.57 0.61
N HIS A 75 -13.08 5.27 0.58
CA HIS A 75 -11.92 4.67 -0.10
C HIS A 75 -12.23 4.15 -1.49
N LYS A 76 -13.50 3.79 -1.75
CA LYS A 76 -13.91 3.14 -3.00
C LYS A 76 -13.51 3.95 -4.22
N ARG A 77 -13.54 5.28 -4.13
CA ARG A 77 -13.09 6.18 -5.19
C ARG A 77 -11.62 6.05 -5.55
N CYS A 78 -10.74 5.68 -4.61
CA CYS A 78 -9.34 5.36 -4.93
C CYS A 78 -9.29 4.18 -5.90
N LEU A 79 -10.02 3.10 -5.57
CA LEU A 79 -10.06 1.89 -6.39
C LEU A 79 -10.69 2.14 -7.78
N ASP A 80 -11.78 2.91 -7.84
CA ASP A 80 -12.42 3.32 -9.10
C ASP A 80 -11.45 4.14 -9.98
N ASN A 81 -10.45 4.80 -9.38
CA ASN A 81 -9.38 5.52 -10.07
C ASN A 81 -8.10 4.68 -10.25
N GLY A 82 -8.12 3.36 -10.00
CA GLY A 82 -6.98 2.47 -10.16
C GLY A 82 -5.88 2.63 -9.11
N LEU A 83 -6.21 3.16 -7.93
CA LEU A 83 -5.34 3.27 -6.77
C LEU A 83 -5.83 2.27 -5.71
N PHE A 84 -5.04 1.23 -5.47
CA PHE A 84 -5.43 0.13 -4.58
C PHE A 84 -4.71 0.25 -3.24
N ILE A 85 -5.48 0.41 -2.15
CA ILE A 85 -4.98 0.55 -0.79
C ILE A 85 -4.46 -0.80 -0.30
N ILE A 86 -3.20 -0.82 0.15
CA ILE A 86 -2.51 -2.03 0.64
C ILE A 86 -1.95 -1.86 2.06
N GLY A 87 -2.11 -0.69 2.65
CA GLY A 87 -1.46 -0.33 3.90
C GLY A 87 -1.82 1.08 4.33
N TYR A 88 -1.23 1.51 5.44
CA TYR A 88 -1.41 2.85 5.99
C TYR A 88 -0.08 3.39 6.53
N GLY A 89 0.11 4.70 6.33
CA GLY A 89 1.19 5.48 6.91
C GLY A 89 0.99 5.79 8.38
N LEU A 90 1.82 6.68 8.89
CA LEU A 90 1.55 7.39 10.13
C LEU A 90 0.30 8.25 9.94
N ASN A 91 -0.41 8.53 11.02
CA ASN A 91 -1.62 9.38 11.06
C ASN A 91 -2.83 8.91 10.23
N GLY A 92 -2.72 7.80 9.48
CA GLY A 92 -3.85 7.20 8.77
C GLY A 92 -3.85 7.40 7.26
N ASP A 93 -2.81 8.00 6.68
CA ASP A 93 -2.72 8.17 5.22
C ASP A 93 -2.70 6.82 4.50
N PRO A 94 -3.65 6.55 3.58
CA PRO A 94 -3.65 5.32 2.80
C PRO A 94 -2.36 5.17 1.98
N ILE A 95 -1.72 4.01 2.08
CA ILE A 95 -0.64 3.60 1.18
C ILE A 95 -1.27 2.84 0.03
N VAL A 96 -1.10 3.37 -1.18
CA VAL A 96 -1.71 2.83 -2.40
C VAL A 96 -0.67 2.37 -3.40
N ILE A 97 -0.97 1.28 -4.11
CA ILE A 97 -0.34 0.96 -5.40
C ILE A 97 -1.21 1.49 -6.53
N ASP A 98 -0.61 2.26 -7.43
CA ASP A 98 -1.21 2.56 -8.72
C ASP A 98 -1.18 1.32 -9.61
N LEU A 99 -2.35 0.80 -9.94
CA LEU A 99 -2.50 -0.42 -10.73
C LEU A 99 -2.00 -0.26 -12.17
N THR A 100 -1.88 0.97 -12.68
CA THR A 100 -1.37 1.27 -14.03
C THR A 100 0.15 1.30 -14.05
N THR A 101 0.77 2.06 -13.16
CA THR A 101 2.23 2.32 -13.16
C THR A 101 3.01 1.35 -12.29
N LYS A 102 2.33 0.61 -11.40
CA LYS A 102 2.90 -0.25 -10.35
C LYS A 102 3.77 0.50 -9.34
N LYS A 103 3.58 1.82 -9.27
CA LYS A 103 4.24 2.68 -8.29
C LYS A 103 3.41 2.76 -7.02
N ILE A 104 4.11 2.85 -5.90
CA ILE A 104 3.51 3.02 -4.59
C ILE A 104 3.62 4.46 -4.14
N GLY A 105 2.67 4.89 -3.33
CA GLY A 105 2.63 6.24 -2.79
C GLY A 105 1.57 6.38 -1.72
N TYR A 106 1.29 7.61 -1.36
CA TYR A 106 0.28 7.97 -0.36
C TYR A 106 -0.89 8.72 -1.00
N ILE A 107 -2.05 8.62 -0.35
CA ILE A 107 -3.17 9.52 -0.53
C ILE A 107 -3.28 10.38 0.72
N PHE A 108 -3.47 11.69 0.57
CA PHE A 108 -3.77 12.57 1.69
C PHE A 108 -5.16 12.27 2.25
N HIS A 109 -5.24 11.76 3.48
CA HIS A 109 -6.52 11.34 4.06
C HIS A 109 -7.46 12.50 4.35
N ASP A 110 -6.94 13.66 4.76
CA ASP A 110 -7.77 14.85 5.07
C ASP A 110 -8.61 15.24 3.85
N GLU A 111 -7.98 15.37 2.68
CA GLU A 111 -8.69 15.66 1.42
C GLU A 111 -9.58 14.49 1.00
N LEU A 112 -9.11 13.25 1.19
CA LEU A 112 -9.90 12.05 0.88
C LEU A 112 -11.12 11.87 1.80
N TRP A 113 -11.22 12.52 2.94
CA TRP A 113 -12.38 12.36 3.82
C TRP A 113 -13.24 13.60 3.91
N GLU A 114 -12.67 14.79 3.73
CA GLU A 114 -13.40 16.06 3.85
C GLU A 114 -14.05 16.51 2.54
N ASP A 115 -13.50 16.14 1.39
CA ASP A 115 -14.02 16.54 0.08
C ASP A 115 -14.51 15.32 -0.71
N GLU A 116 -15.83 15.11 -0.75
CA GLU A 116 -16.47 14.01 -1.50
C GLU A 116 -16.23 14.10 -3.03
N ASP A 117 -15.91 15.29 -3.56
CA ASP A 117 -15.72 15.55 -4.98
C ASP A 117 -14.24 15.50 -5.41
N VAL A 118 -13.28 15.44 -4.47
CA VAL A 118 -11.85 15.39 -4.82
C VAL A 118 -11.54 14.16 -5.67
N ASN A 119 -10.72 14.37 -6.71
CA ASN A 119 -10.18 13.30 -7.51
C ASN A 119 -8.99 12.66 -6.78
N PRO A 120 -9.02 11.36 -6.41
CA PRO A 120 -7.91 10.70 -5.72
C PRO A 120 -6.57 10.76 -6.46
N ARG A 121 -6.59 10.98 -7.78
CA ARG A 121 -5.37 11.14 -8.59
C ARG A 121 -4.67 12.48 -8.38
N GLU A 122 -5.37 13.51 -7.92
CA GLU A 122 -4.81 14.84 -7.66
C GLU A 122 -4.14 14.92 -6.29
N ILE A 123 -4.61 14.09 -5.34
CA ILE A 123 -4.09 14.00 -3.97
C ILE A 123 -3.22 12.75 -3.75
N TYR A 124 -2.77 12.12 -4.85
CA TYR A 124 -1.87 10.98 -4.85
C TYR A 124 -0.43 11.44 -5.05
N ILE A 125 0.45 11.11 -4.10
CA ILE A 125 1.89 11.34 -4.21
C ILE A 125 2.62 10.03 -4.48
N SER A 126 3.08 9.85 -5.71
CA SER A 126 3.94 8.72 -6.11
C SER A 126 5.34 8.87 -5.54
N LEU A 127 5.86 7.82 -4.88
CA LEU A 127 7.26 7.74 -4.44
C LEU A 127 8.18 7.12 -5.51
N GLU A 128 7.68 6.96 -6.74
CA GLU A 128 8.40 6.41 -7.90
C GLU A 128 9.08 5.04 -7.68
N CYS A 129 8.63 4.29 -6.68
CA CYS A 129 9.18 2.99 -6.33
C CYS A 129 8.11 1.88 -6.31
N SER A 130 8.54 0.63 -6.27
CA SER A 130 7.64 -0.54 -6.20
C SER A 130 7.31 -0.90 -4.75
N ILE A 131 6.27 -1.71 -4.52
CA ILE A 131 5.88 -2.16 -3.16
C ILE A 131 7.07 -2.72 -2.36
N PRO A 132 7.87 -3.68 -2.88
CA PRO A 132 8.99 -4.22 -2.12
C PRO A 132 10.06 -3.18 -1.80
N GLN A 133 10.32 -2.25 -2.73
CA GLN A 133 11.32 -1.20 -2.55
C GLN A 133 10.88 -0.21 -1.48
N PHE A 134 9.61 0.18 -1.45
CA PHE A 134 9.07 1.09 -0.44
C PHE A 134 9.21 0.54 0.97
N TYR A 135 8.75 -0.70 1.21
CA TYR A 135 8.85 -1.30 2.55
C TYR A 135 10.30 -1.60 2.95
N TYR A 136 11.19 -1.84 1.99
CA TYR A 136 12.62 -1.93 2.28
C TYR A 136 13.20 -0.57 2.66
N ASN A 137 12.90 0.47 1.88
CA ASN A 137 13.35 1.84 2.15
C ASN A 137 12.85 2.34 3.51
N SER A 138 11.59 2.09 3.87
CA SER A 138 11.01 2.52 5.14
C SER A 138 11.76 1.98 6.36
N VAL A 139 12.47 0.85 6.22
CA VAL A 139 13.28 0.28 7.31
C VAL A 139 14.77 0.56 7.18
N THR A 140 15.28 0.97 6.01
CA THR A 140 16.73 1.15 5.76
C THR A 140 17.19 2.57 5.51
N ILE A 141 16.31 3.46 5.03
CA ILE A 141 16.61 4.87 4.81
C ILE A 141 16.11 5.63 6.04
N ASP A 142 16.98 6.46 6.60
CA ASP A 142 16.59 7.39 7.65
C ASP A 142 15.79 8.55 7.03
N ASP A 143 14.77 9.03 7.72
CA ASP A 143 13.84 10.06 7.25
C ASP A 143 13.10 9.69 5.94
N TYR A 144 12.88 8.39 5.70
CA TYR A 144 12.02 7.95 4.60
C TYR A 144 10.55 8.23 4.90
N PRO A 145 9.75 8.72 3.94
CA PRO A 145 8.39 9.19 4.18
C PRO A 145 7.49 8.20 4.89
N VAL A 146 6.83 8.66 5.95
CA VAL A 146 5.88 7.85 6.72
C VAL A 146 4.42 8.22 6.46
N ASP A 147 4.15 9.35 5.82
CA ASP A 147 2.82 9.87 5.49
C ASP A 147 2.84 10.71 4.19
N GLY A 148 1.71 11.27 3.79
CA GLY A 148 1.55 12.03 2.55
C GLY A 148 2.37 13.32 2.52
N TYR A 149 2.42 14.07 3.63
CA TYR A 149 3.17 15.33 3.72
C TYR A 149 4.68 15.12 3.63
N GLU A 150 5.21 14.12 4.32
CA GLU A 150 6.61 13.76 4.19
C GLU A 150 6.92 13.22 2.79
N ALA A 151 5.99 12.52 2.15
CA ALA A 151 6.17 12.02 0.79
C ALA A 151 6.26 13.15 -0.24
N GLU A 152 5.39 14.16 -0.13
CA GLU A 152 5.45 15.36 -0.97
C GLU A 152 6.81 16.06 -0.81
N THR A 153 7.19 16.37 0.43
CA THR A 153 8.47 17.03 0.75
C THR A 153 9.66 16.23 0.22
N PHE A 154 9.62 14.90 0.34
CA PHE A 154 10.68 14.02 -0.13
C PHE A 154 10.82 14.00 -1.66
N MET A 155 9.71 14.08 -2.39
CA MET A 155 9.72 14.09 -3.86
C MET A 155 10.12 15.45 -4.43
N GLU A 156 9.75 16.56 -3.78
CA GLU A 156 10.21 17.90 -4.14
C GLU A 156 11.73 18.03 -4.03
N ASN A 157 12.32 17.45 -2.98
CA ASN A 157 13.78 17.48 -2.76
C ASN A 157 14.58 16.60 -3.75
N GLN A 158 13.91 15.78 -4.56
CA GLN A 158 14.55 14.94 -5.59
C GLN A 158 14.43 15.50 -7.00
N SER A 159 13.69 16.60 -7.17
CA SER A 159 13.44 17.28 -8.45
C SER A 159 14.49 18.35 -8.73
#